data_AF-A0A354CPZ1-F1
#
_entry.id   AF-A0A354CPZ1-F1
#
_cell.length_a   1.000
_cell.length_b   1.000
_cell.length_c   1.000
_cell.angle_alpha   90.00
_cell.angle_beta   90.00
_cell.angle_gamma   90.00
#
_symmetry.space_group_name_H-M   'P 1'
#
loop_
_entity.id
_entity.type
_entity.pdbx_description
1 polymer ?
#
loop_
_entity_poly.entity_id
_entity_poly.type
_entity_poly.pdbx_seq_one_letter_code
_entity_poly.pdbx_strand_id
1 'polypeptide(L)'
;METGMQAGINDIRKNMAGVIVGKEKVTDYILTAMLASGHVLLEDVPGTGKTLIAKTLAKSVDAQFSRIQFTPDLVPSDVTGIHYYNQKS
;
A
#
# COMPACT_ATOMS: atom_id res chain seq x y z
N MET A 1 -26.99 -2.17 -2.53
CA MET A 1 -25.69 -2.11 -1.82
C MET A 1 -24.57 -2.73 -2.66
N GLU A 2 -24.73 -3.95 -3.21
CA GLU A 2 -23.71 -4.60 -4.07
C GLU A 2 -23.23 -3.75 -5.26
N THR A 3 -24.14 -3.08 -5.97
CA THR A 3 -23.81 -2.33 -7.19
C THR A 3 -22.89 -1.12 -6.92
N GLY A 4 -23.03 -0.48 -5.75
CA GLY A 4 -22.20 0.68 -5.39
C GLY A 4 -20.77 0.29 -5.04
N MET A 5 -20.60 -0.85 -4.36
CA MET A 5 -19.27 -1.38 -4.04
C MET A 5 -18.54 -1.84 -5.30
N GLN A 6 -19.24 -2.50 -6.22
CA GLN A 6 -18.67 -2.91 -7.50
C GLN A 6 -18.22 -1.71 -8.34
N ALA A 7 -19.00 -0.62 -8.36
CA ALA A 7 -18.64 0.61 -9.05
C ALA A 7 -17.36 1.24 -8.47
N GLY A 8 -17.27 1.37 -7.13
CA GLY A 8 -16.08 1.94 -6.49
C GLY A 8 -14.80 1.14 -6.74
N ILE A 9 -14.88 -0.19 -6.71
CA ILE A 9 -13.72 -1.06 -7.05
C ILE A 9 -13.29 -0.86 -8.50
N ASN A 10 -14.24 -0.74 -9.42
CA ASN A 10 -13.95 -0.49 -10.84
C ASN A 10 -13.29 0.88 -11.06
N ASP A 11 -13.73 1.91 -10.34
CA ASP A 11 -13.13 3.25 -10.40
C ASP A 11 -11.68 3.24 -9.90
N ILE A 12 -11.41 2.56 -8.77
CA ILE A 12 -10.05 2.37 -8.26
C ILE A 12 -9.18 1.62 -9.28
N ARG A 13 -9.69 0.51 -9.85
CA ARG A 13 -8.97 -0.27 -10.87
C ARG A 13 -8.61 0.60 -12.07
N LYS A 14 -9.55 1.42 -12.55
CA LYS A 14 -9.36 2.32 -13.69
C LYS A 14 -8.30 3.38 -13.39
N ASN A 15 -8.32 3.98 -12.21
CA ASN A 15 -7.31 4.95 -11.77
C ASN A 15 -5.92 4.32 -11.71
N MET A 16 -5.81 3.11 -11.16
CA MET A 16 -4.53 2.39 -11.09
C MET A 16 -4.00 2.00 -12.47
N ALA A 17 -4.86 1.56 -13.39
CA ALA A 17 -4.48 1.18 -14.75
C ALA A 17 -3.92 2.35 -15.58
N GLY A 18 -4.30 3.60 -15.26
CA GLY A 18 -3.73 4.79 -15.87
C GLY A 18 -2.26 5.05 -15.54
N VAL A 19 -1.72 4.39 -14.49
CA VAL A 19 -0.34 4.58 -14.01
C VAL A 19 0.46 3.29 -14.08
N ILE A 20 -0.17 2.14 -13.82
CA ILE A 20 0.46 0.82 -13.80
C ILE A 20 -0.04 0.02 -15.02
N VAL A 21 0.86 -0.23 -15.97
CA VAL A 21 0.54 -0.97 -17.20
C VAL A 21 0.88 -2.46 -17.02
N GLY A 22 -0.04 -3.35 -17.41
CA GLY A 22 0.23 -4.80 -17.50
C GLY A 22 0.32 -5.53 -16.16
N LYS A 23 -0.26 -4.98 -15.09
CA LYS A 23 -0.28 -5.56 -13.74
C LYS A 23 -1.70 -5.70 -13.17
N GLU A 24 -2.68 -5.93 -14.04
CA GLU A 24 -4.11 -5.98 -13.73
C GLU A 24 -4.42 -7.04 -12.66
N LYS A 25 -3.88 -8.26 -12.83
CA LYS A 25 -4.03 -9.34 -11.83
C LYS A 25 -3.44 -8.99 -10.47
N VAL A 26 -2.29 -8.29 -10.45
CA VAL A 26 -1.64 -7.88 -9.21
C VAL A 26 -2.51 -6.84 -8.49
N THR A 27 -3.06 -5.89 -9.24
CA THR A 27 -4.04 -4.91 -8.73
C THR A 27 -5.25 -5.61 -8.11
N ASP A 28 -5.81 -6.63 -8.77
CA ASP A 28 -6.95 -7.37 -8.24
C ASP A 28 -6.64 -8.08 -6.91
N TYR A 29 -5.47 -8.72 -6.80
CA TYR A 29 -5.06 -9.35 -5.54
C TYR A 29 -4.83 -8.33 -4.42
N ILE A 30 -4.25 -7.18 -4.74
CA ILE A 30 -4.04 -6.11 -3.75
C ILE A 30 -5.38 -5.56 -3.25
N LEU A 31 -6.32 -5.30 -4.15
CA LEU A 31 -7.66 -4.83 -3.78
C LEU A 31 -8.39 -5.88 -2.95
N THR A 32 -8.28 -7.16 -3.31
CA THR A 32 -8.87 -8.27 -2.55
C THR A 32 -8.30 -8.31 -1.13
N ALA A 33 -6.97 -8.26 -0.98
CA ALA A 33 -6.31 -8.25 0.32
C ALA A 33 -6.71 -7.03 1.15
N MET A 34 -6.76 -5.84 0.55
CA MET A 34 -7.18 -4.61 1.23
C MET A 34 -8.60 -4.70 1.78
N LEU A 35 -9.56 -5.19 0.97
CA LEU A 35 -10.95 -5.37 1.38
C LEU A 35 -11.10 -6.43 2.48
N ALA A 36 -10.22 -7.43 2.48
CA ALA A 36 -10.15 -8.45 3.53
C ALA A 36 -9.33 -8.03 4.76
N SER A 37 -8.81 -6.79 4.81
CA SER A 37 -7.87 -6.33 5.85
C SER A 37 -6.62 -7.20 5.99
N GLY A 38 -6.17 -7.80 4.89
CA GLY A 38 -4.96 -8.61 4.80
C GLY A 38 -3.71 -7.83 4.40
N HIS A 39 -2.58 -8.54 4.32
CA HIS A 39 -1.29 -8.01 3.89
C HIS A 39 -0.84 -8.62 2.57
N VAL A 40 -0.07 -7.87 1.78
CA VAL A 40 0.43 -8.32 0.47
C VAL A 40 1.95 -8.33 0.48
N LEU A 41 2.53 -9.46 0.06
CA LEU A 41 3.94 -9.58 -0.28
C LEU A 41 4.08 -9.52 -1.80
N LEU A 42 4.83 -8.54 -2.30
CA LEU A 42 5.11 -8.40 -3.74
C LEU A 42 6.51 -8.93 -4.05
N GLU A 43 6.59 -10.15 -4.56
CA GLU A 43 7.83 -10.76 -5.08
C GLU A 43 7.94 -10.52 -6.59
N ASP A 44 9.05 -9.90 -7.01
CA ASP A 44 9.36 -9.54 -8.41
C ASP A 44 10.78 -8.94 -8.40
N VAL A 45 11.39 -8.83 -9.57
CA VAL A 45 12.72 -8.23 -9.70
C VAL A 45 12.72 -6.74 -9.34
N PRO A 46 13.87 -6.17 -8.92
CA PRO A 46 13.97 -4.75 -8.66
C PRO A 46 13.59 -3.90 -9.88
N GLY A 47 12.93 -2.76 -9.65
CA GLY A 47 12.56 -1.82 -10.70
C GLY A 47 11.21 -2.07 -11.39
N THR A 48 10.45 -3.11 -11.04
CA THR A 48 9.14 -3.42 -11.67
C THR A 48 7.95 -2.62 -11.13
N GLY A 49 8.21 -1.48 -10.49
CA GLY A 49 7.14 -0.56 -10.07
C GLY A 49 6.40 -0.93 -8.78
N LYS A 50 6.93 -1.82 -7.93
CA LYS A 50 6.32 -2.18 -6.62
C LYS A 50 5.93 -0.97 -5.77
N THR A 51 6.86 -0.02 -5.62
CA THR A 51 6.63 1.24 -4.89
C THR A 51 5.57 2.10 -5.58
N LEU A 52 5.56 2.10 -6.91
CA LEU A 52 4.59 2.87 -7.69
C LEU A 52 3.18 2.30 -7.50
N ILE A 53 3.02 0.98 -7.51
CA ILE A 53 1.74 0.30 -7.25
C ILE A 53 1.19 0.71 -5.87
N ALA A 54 2.00 0.60 -4.82
CA ALA A 54 1.57 0.94 -3.46
C ALA A 54 1.20 2.43 -3.33
N LYS A 55 1.98 3.33 -3.93
CA LYS A 55 1.71 4.78 -3.93
C LYS A 55 0.46 5.15 -4.72
N THR A 56 0.24 4.51 -5.87
CA THR A 56 -0.94 4.75 -6.72
C THR A 56 -2.21 4.22 -6.06
N LEU A 57 -2.15 3.06 -5.41
CA LEU A 57 -3.26 2.55 -4.61
C LEU A 57 -3.65 3.54 -3.52
N ALA A 58 -2.68 3.97 -2.69
CA ALA A 58 -2.94 4.90 -1.59
C ALA A 58 -3.63 6.18 -2.08
N LYS A 59 -3.14 6.78 -3.18
CA LYS A 59 -3.80 7.92 -3.81
C LYS A 59 -5.21 7.64 -4.33
N SER A 60 -5.47 6.44 -4.83
CA SER A 60 -6.77 6.05 -5.40
C SER A 60 -7.85 5.87 -4.34
N VAL A 61 -7.46 5.64 -3.08
CA VAL A 61 -8.36 5.45 -1.94
C VAL A 61 -8.25 6.55 -0.88
N ASP A 62 -7.57 7.67 -1.21
CA ASP A 62 -7.29 8.78 -0.29
C ASP A 62 -6.62 8.34 1.03
N ALA A 63 -5.71 7.37 0.95
CA ALA A 63 -4.92 6.88 2.07
C ALA A 63 -3.53 7.53 2.12
N GLN A 64 -2.94 7.52 3.31
CA GLN A 64 -1.54 7.89 3.49
C GLN A 64 -0.61 6.80 2.97
N PHE A 65 0.47 7.20 2.31
CA PHE A 65 1.54 6.30 1.87
C PHE A 65 2.79 6.55 2.70
N SER A 66 3.29 5.50 3.34
CA SER A 66 4.59 5.48 4.01
C SER A 66 5.45 4.34 3.46
N ARG A 67 6.77 4.54 3.44
CA ARG A 67 7.74 3.57 2.96
C ARG A 67 8.88 3.47 3.96
N ILE A 68 9.12 2.24 4.42
CA ILE A 68 10.29 1.90 5.24
C ILE A 68 11.21 1.03 4.39
N GLN A 69 12.47 1.44 4.24
CA GLN A 69 13.49 0.61 3.63
C GLN A 69 14.11 -0.26 4.71
N PHE A 70 14.00 -1.57 4.58
CA PHE A 70 14.70 -2.49 5.48
C PHE A 70 16.19 -2.45 5.16
N THR A 71 17.00 -2.20 6.19
CA THR A 71 18.46 -2.28 6.19
C THR A 71 18.89 -3.26 7.30
N PRO A 72 20.09 -3.87 7.24
CA PRO A 72 20.55 -4.80 8.27
C PRO A 72 20.65 -4.18 9.67
N ASP A 73 20.82 -2.87 9.72
CA ASP A 73 20.97 -2.00 10.88
C ASP A 73 19.64 -1.48 11.44
N LEU A 74 18.52 -1.67 10.74
CA LEU A 74 17.20 -1.22 11.20
C LEU A 74 16.82 -1.93 12.50
N VAL A 75 16.52 -1.16 13.55
CA VAL A 75 16.06 -1.68 14.85
C VAL A 75 14.56 -1.46 15.02
N PRO A 76 13.87 -2.27 15.86
CA PRO A 76 12.42 -2.14 16.05
C PRO A 76 11.97 -0.73 16.45
N SER A 77 12.76 -0.03 17.25
CA SER A 77 12.49 1.35 17.70
C SER A 77 12.43 2.36 16.56
N ASP A 78 13.07 2.10 15.41
CA ASP A 78 13.00 2.96 14.23
C ASP A 78 11.61 2.91 13.58
N VAL A 79 10.85 1.84 13.80
CA VAL A 79 9.51 1.63 13.24
C VAL A 79 8.42 1.93 14.25
N THR A 80 8.57 1.45 15.49
CA THR A 80 7.55 1.63 16.55
C THR A 80 7.67 2.96 17.28
N GLY A 81 8.80 3.66 17.12
CA GLY A 81 9.15 4.83 17.91
C GLY A 81 9.74 4.47 19.29
N ILE A 82 10.18 5.50 20.00
CA ILE A 82 10.71 5.40 21.37
C ILE A 82 9.81 6.15 22.35
N HIS A 83 9.68 5.63 23.58
CA HIS A 83 9.00 6.34 24.65
C HIS A 83 9.97 7.28 25.36
N TYR A 84 9.81 8.59 25.13
CA TYR A 84 10.60 9.61 25.82
C TYR A 84 9.81 10.12 27.03
N TYR A 85 10.25 9.75 28.23
CA TYR A 85 9.71 10.28 29.48
C TYR A 85 10.39 11.61 29.81
N ASN A 86 9.63 12.71 29.78
CA ASN A 86 10.11 14.03 30.19
C ASN A 86 9.68 14.31 31.63
N GLN A 87 10.60 14.26 32.59
CA GLN A 87 10.34 14.47 34.02
C GLN A 87 10.11 15.94 34.41
N LYS A 88 10.08 16.88 33.45
CA LYS A 88 9.83 18.31 33.72
C LYS A 88 8.56 18.80 33.04
N SER A 89 7.61 19.22 33.86
CA SER A 89 6.84 20.46 33.71
C SER A 89 6.42 20.93 35.10
#